data_AF-A0A968BTL3-F1
#
_entry.id   AF-A0A968BTL3-F1
#
_cell.length_a   1.000
_cell.length_b   1.000
_cell.length_c   1.000
_cell.angle_alpha   90.00
_cell.angle_beta   90.00
_cell.angle_gamma   90.00
#
_symmetry.space_group_name_H-M   'P 1'
#
loop_
_entity.id
_entity.type
_entity.pdbx_description
1 polymer ?
#
loop_
_entity_poly.entity_id
_entity_poly.type
_entity_poly.pdbx_seq_one_letter_code
_entity_poly.pdbx_strand_id
1 'polypeptide(L)'
;SGDDDFVKDVSPAWSPGGGWIAYGRQFLDEERWTPGRQIWLVRPDGSEAYALLEEPMGDHFSFAWRPDGAALAYVRNDQSEGPQPLPDVSIWVYDLVEREPVPVAPEGVLPKWLP
;
A
#
# COMPACT_ATOMS: atom_id res chain seq x y z
N SER A 1 9.83 -14.89 -20.94
CA SER A 1 9.46 -14.95 -19.52
C SER A 1 10.67 -14.51 -18.72
N GLY A 2 10.75 -13.23 -18.38
CA GLY A 2 11.92 -12.65 -17.70
C GLY A 2 11.66 -11.32 -16.99
N ASP A 3 10.44 -10.77 -17.06
CA ASP A 3 10.09 -9.51 -16.40
C ASP A 3 9.49 -9.69 -14.99
N ASP A 4 9.08 -10.91 -14.61
CA ASP A 4 8.47 -11.22 -13.31
C ASP A 4 9.50 -11.43 -12.17
N ASP A 5 10.79 -11.55 -12.47
CA ASP A 5 11.83 -11.75 -11.44
C ASP A 5 12.20 -10.44 -10.70
N PHE A 6 11.70 -9.29 -11.15
CA PHE A 6 12.07 -7.97 -10.64
C PHE A 6 10.95 -7.25 -9.90
N VAL A 7 9.87 -7.93 -9.52
CA VAL A 7 8.76 -7.31 -8.78
C VAL A 7 8.36 -8.17 -7.59
N LYS A 8 8.14 -7.52 -6.45
CA LYS A 8 7.61 -8.14 -5.23
C LYS A 8 6.26 -7.53 -4.88
N ASP A 9 5.20 -8.31 -5.05
CA ASP A 9 3.82 -7.94 -4.70
C ASP A 9 3.37 -8.66 -3.42
N VAL A 10 2.73 -7.95 -2.49
CA VAL A 10 2.37 -8.49 -1.16
C VAL A 10 1.09 -7.89 -0.57
N SER A 11 0.58 -8.57 0.46
CA SER A 11 -0.55 -8.13 1.30
C SER A 11 -1.85 -7.81 0.52
N PRO A 12 -2.31 -8.64 -0.44
CA PRO A 12 -3.47 -8.29 -1.25
C PRO A 12 -4.75 -8.11 -0.40
N ALA A 13 -5.56 -7.10 -0.74
CA ALA A 13 -6.84 -6.82 -0.12
C ALA A 13 -7.91 -6.48 -1.17
N TRP A 14 -8.98 -7.26 -1.20
CA TRP A 14 -10.11 -7.06 -2.10
C TRP A 14 -10.97 -5.87 -1.66
N SER A 15 -11.39 -5.04 -2.61
CA SER A 15 -12.41 -4.02 -2.36
C SER A 15 -13.77 -4.69 -2.09
N PRO A 16 -14.67 -4.06 -1.31
CA PRO A 16 -15.95 -4.67 -0.92
C PRO A 16 -16.84 -5.05 -2.12
N GLY A 17 -16.79 -4.25 -3.19
CA GLY A 17 -17.50 -4.52 -4.43
C GLY A 17 -16.81 -5.53 -5.35
N GLY A 18 -15.64 -6.05 -4.97
CA GLY A 18 -14.87 -7.03 -5.75
C GLY A 18 -14.23 -6.47 -7.02
N GLY A 19 -14.35 -5.18 -7.29
CA GLY A 19 -13.89 -4.56 -8.53
C GLY A 19 -12.40 -4.23 -8.56
N TRP A 20 -11.70 -4.30 -7.42
CA TRP A 20 -10.30 -3.91 -7.25
C TRP A 20 -9.61 -4.78 -6.21
N ILE A 21 -8.31 -4.98 -6.37
CA ILE A 21 -7.40 -5.56 -5.38
C ILE A 21 -6.31 -4.52 -5.09
N ALA A 22 -6.16 -4.16 -3.81
CA ALA A 22 -5.04 -3.35 -3.34
C ALA A 22 -3.89 -4.24 -2.91
N TYR A 23 -2.66 -3.86 -3.24
CA TYR A 23 -1.46 -4.60 -2.86
C TYR A 23 -0.25 -3.68 -2.80
N GLY A 24 0.76 -4.11 -2.05
CA GLY A 24 2.04 -3.41 -1.97
C GLY A 24 2.97 -3.97 -3.05
N ARG A 25 3.56 -3.10 -3.86
CA ARG A 25 4.51 -3.47 -4.92
C ARG A 25 5.87 -2.82 -4.68
N GLN A 26 6.93 -3.60 -4.83
CA GLN A 26 8.30 -3.10 -4.89
C GLN A 26 8.96 -3.60 -6.16
N PHE A 27 9.55 -2.68 -6.93
CA PHE A 27 10.44 -3.02 -8.03
C PHE A 27 11.84 -3.33 -7.48
N LEU A 28 12.46 -4.37 -8.01
CA LEU A 28 13.78 -4.88 -7.62
C LEU A 28 14.83 -4.65 -8.72
N ASP A 29 14.43 -4.10 -9.87
CA ASP A 29 15.35 -3.62 -10.90
C ASP A 29 15.98 -2.28 -10.51
N GLU A 30 17.21 -2.06 -10.93
CA GLU A 30 18.03 -0.89 -10.56
C GLU A 30 17.38 0.45 -10.93
N GLU A 31 16.60 0.49 -12.02
CA GLU A 31 16.01 1.72 -12.53
C GLU A 31 14.81 2.19 -11.69
N ARG A 32 13.99 1.25 -11.20
CA ARG A 32 12.73 1.53 -10.50
C ARG A 32 12.77 1.21 -9.01
N TRP A 33 13.91 0.70 -8.51
CA TRP A 33 14.02 0.28 -7.12
C TRP A 33 13.71 1.41 -6.13
N THR A 34 12.90 1.07 -5.12
CA THR A 34 12.62 1.93 -3.97
C THR A 34 12.84 1.15 -2.68
N PRO A 35 13.30 1.78 -1.58
CA PRO A 35 13.40 1.12 -0.28
C PRO A 35 12.07 0.52 0.22
N GLY A 36 10.96 1.24 0.03
CA GLY A 36 9.62 0.82 0.46
C GLY A 36 8.74 0.29 -0.68
N ARG A 37 7.70 -0.49 -0.31
CA ARG A 37 6.63 -0.91 -1.23
C ARG A 37 5.61 0.21 -1.45
N GLN A 38 5.21 0.40 -2.70
CA GLN A 38 4.20 1.38 -3.14
C GLN A 38 2.81 0.75 -3.16
N ILE A 39 1.74 1.55 -3.05
CA ILE A 39 0.36 1.02 -3.07
C ILE A 39 -0.12 0.96 -4.50
N TRP A 40 -0.55 -0.22 -4.94
CA TRP A 40 -1.08 -0.46 -6.28
C TRP A 40 -2.51 -1.00 -6.21
N LEU A 41 -3.27 -0.71 -7.25
CA LEU A 41 -4.59 -1.27 -7.53
C LEU A 41 -4.56 -2.03 -8.84
N VAL A 42 -5.30 -3.14 -8.90
CA VAL A 42 -5.48 -3.94 -10.12
C VAL A 42 -6.90 -4.52 -10.16
N ARG A 43 -7.43 -4.75 -11.36
CA ARG A 43 -8.67 -5.51 -11.53
C ARG A 43 -8.45 -7.00 -11.21
N PRO A 44 -9.51 -7.73 -10.83
CA PRO A 44 -9.42 -9.16 -10.55
C PRO A 44 -8.89 -10.02 -11.70
N ASP A 45 -9.06 -9.57 -12.95
CA ASP A 45 -8.56 -10.23 -14.15
C ASP A 45 -7.11 -9.87 -14.50
N GLY A 46 -6.45 -9.06 -13.68
CA GLY A 46 -5.09 -8.58 -13.88
C GLY A 46 -4.97 -7.33 -14.77
N SER A 47 -6.08 -6.82 -15.30
CA SER A 47 -6.09 -5.59 -16.09
C SER A 47 -6.05 -4.32 -15.24
N GLU A 48 -5.77 -3.19 -15.88
CA GLU A 48 -5.79 -1.85 -15.26
C GLU A 48 -4.95 -1.75 -13.97
N ALA A 49 -3.76 -2.36 -13.95
CA ALA A 49 -2.85 -2.19 -12.83
C ALA A 49 -2.28 -0.76 -12.82
N TYR A 50 -2.38 -0.04 -11.70
CA TYR A 50 -1.79 1.30 -11.54
C TYR A 50 -1.35 1.58 -10.11
N ALA A 51 -0.37 2.48 -9.95
CA ALA A 51 0.07 2.97 -8.65
C ALA A 51 -0.98 3.95 -8.09
N LEU A 52 -1.54 3.62 -6.92
CA LEU A 52 -2.45 4.49 -6.18
C LEU A 52 -1.67 5.55 -5.38
N LEU A 53 -0.56 5.13 -4.77
CA LEU A 53 0.30 5.99 -3.96
C LEU A 53 1.76 5.60 -4.16
N GLU A 54 2.58 6.59 -4.51
CA GLU A 54 4.02 6.48 -4.69
C GLU A 54 4.76 7.38 -3.68
N GLU A 55 5.27 6.78 -2.62
CA GLU A 55 6.20 7.37 -1.66
C GLU A 55 7.42 6.44 -1.57
N PRO A 56 8.55 6.75 -2.23
CA PRO A 56 9.70 5.83 -2.32
C PRO A 56 10.24 5.35 -0.97
N MET A 57 10.18 6.20 0.06
CA MET A 57 10.61 5.88 1.43
C MET A 57 9.49 5.26 2.28
N GLY A 58 8.24 5.25 1.82
CA GLY A 58 7.11 4.65 2.52
C GLY A 58 7.00 3.17 2.17
N ASP A 59 7.14 2.30 3.17
CA ASP A 59 6.88 0.88 3.01
C ASP A 59 5.44 0.55 3.46
N HIS A 60 4.57 0.28 2.50
CA HIS A 60 3.12 0.15 2.73
C HIS A 60 2.63 -1.31 2.78
N PHE A 61 1.82 -1.64 3.78
CA PHE A 61 1.26 -2.99 3.97
C PHE A 61 -0.01 -3.00 4.84
N SER A 62 -0.59 -4.19 5.06
CA SER A 62 -1.80 -4.40 5.88
C SER A 62 -2.99 -3.55 5.43
N PHE A 63 -3.35 -3.66 4.15
CA PHE A 63 -4.43 -2.88 3.55
C PHE A 63 -5.82 -3.34 4.02
N ALA A 64 -6.70 -2.38 4.28
CA ALA A 64 -8.09 -2.63 4.65
C ALA A 64 -9.01 -1.56 4.03
N TRP A 65 -9.87 -1.99 3.12
CA TRP A 65 -10.85 -1.11 2.50
C TRP A 65 -11.92 -0.66 3.49
N ARG A 66 -12.34 0.60 3.36
CA ARG A 66 -13.58 1.09 3.98
C ARG A 66 -14.77 0.33 3.36
N PRO A 67 -15.82 -0.01 4.12
CA PRO A 67 -16.94 -0.84 3.61
C PRO A 67 -17.67 -0.27 2.38
N ASP A 68 -17.65 1.06 2.19
CA ASP A 68 -18.21 1.74 1.02
C ASP A 68 -17.26 1.74 -0.20
N GLY A 69 -16.03 1.27 -0.04
CA GLY A 69 -14.99 1.24 -1.09
C GLY A 69 -14.33 2.58 -1.39
N ALA A 70 -14.64 3.64 -0.66
CA ALA A 70 -14.16 4.99 -0.97
C ALA A 70 -12.86 5.39 -0.23
N ALA A 71 -12.33 4.52 0.64
CA ALA A 71 -11.03 4.75 1.27
C ALA A 71 -10.29 3.43 1.53
N LEU A 72 -8.97 3.52 1.66
CA LEU A 72 -8.08 2.40 1.98
C LEU A 72 -7.25 2.74 3.22
N ALA A 73 -7.44 1.99 4.30
CA ALA A 73 -6.53 2.05 5.45
C ALA A 73 -5.30 1.18 5.20
N TYR A 74 -4.14 1.60 5.71
CA TYR A 74 -2.88 0.88 5.56
C TYR A 74 -1.91 1.23 6.70
N VAL A 75 -0.90 0.38 6.87
CA VAL A 75 0.28 0.67 7.70
C VAL A 75 1.38 1.19 6.78
N ARG A 76 2.04 2.27 7.20
CA ARG A 76 3.23 2.85 6.57
C ARG A 76 4.40 2.69 7.54
N ASN A 77 5.49 2.09 7.07
CA ASN A 77 6.77 2.07 7.76
C ASN A 77 7.72 3.04 7.04
N ASP A 78 8.17 4.11 7.72
CA ASP A 78 9.07 5.10 7.11
C ASP A 78 10.51 4.54 7.05
N GLN A 79 11.11 4.57 5.86
CA GLN A 79 12.46 4.08 5.58
C GLN A 79 13.50 5.21 5.46
N SER A 80 13.12 6.48 5.64
CA SER A 80 14.01 7.63 5.44
C SER A 80 15.17 7.70 6.43
N GLU A 81 14.98 7.19 7.64
CA GLU A 81 16.00 7.17 8.70
C GLU A 81 16.88 5.90 8.67
N GLY A 82 16.71 5.02 7.68
CA GLY A 82 17.44 3.76 7.57
C GLY A 82 17.06 2.72 8.65
N PRO A 83 17.92 1.72 8.91
CA PRO A 83 17.62 0.67 9.87
C PRO A 83 17.52 1.21 11.30
N GLN A 84 16.31 1.19 11.86
CA GLN A 84 16.03 1.58 13.23
C GLN A 84 15.84 0.37 14.16
N PRO A 85 16.17 0.46 15.46
CA PRO A 85 15.92 -0.61 16.42
C PRO A 85 14.44 -1.00 16.54
N LEU A 86 13.55 -0.04 16.30
CA LEU A 86 12.10 -0.22 16.19
C LEU A 86 11.63 0.39 14.87
N PRO A 87 10.69 -0.25 14.16
CA PRO A 87 10.17 0.28 12.90
C PRO A 87 9.31 1.53 13.15
N ASP A 88 9.40 2.52 12.26
CA ASP A 88 8.62 3.76 12.31
C ASP A 88 7.26 3.54 11.62
N VAL A 89 6.36 2.88 12.34
CA VAL A 89 5.06 2.42 11.81
C VAL A 89 3.91 3.31 12.23
N SER A 90 3.15 3.77 11.25
CA SER A 90 1.95 4.58 11.44
C SER A 90 0.78 4.03 10.62
N ILE A 91 -0.45 4.26 11.09
CA ILE A 91 -1.68 3.94 10.36
C ILE A 91 -2.12 5.17 9.59
N TRP A 92 -2.43 4.96 8.33
CA TRP A 92 -2.91 5.97 7.40
C TRP A 92 -4.18 5.51 6.71
N VAL A 93 -4.93 6.47 6.19
CA VAL A 93 -6.06 6.25 5.29
C VAL A 93 -5.82 7.05 4.02
N TYR A 94 -5.85 6.38 2.88
CA TYR A 94 -5.89 7.04 1.58
C TYR A 94 -7.36 7.21 1.20
N ASP A 95 -7.83 8.44 1.08
CA ASP A 95 -9.16 8.74 0.55
C ASP A 95 -9.14 8.69 -0.98
N LEU A 96 -9.94 7.83 -1.60
CA LEU A 96 -9.94 7.66 -3.07
C LEU A 96 -10.68 8.79 -3.80
N VAL A 97 -11.52 9.55 -3.10
CA VAL A 97 -12.27 10.68 -3.67
C VAL A 97 -11.39 11.92 -3.68
N GLU A 98 -10.83 12.27 -2.53
CA GLU A 98 -9.97 13.46 -2.36
C GLU A 98 -8.52 13.21 -2.84
N ARG A 99 -8.13 11.93 -2.98
CA ARG A 99 -6.78 11.48 -3.41
C ARG A 99 -5.67 11.96 -2.48
N GLU A 100 -5.93 11.89 -1.18
CA GLU A 100 -5.01 12.35 -0.14
C GLU A 100 -4.76 11.26 0.90
N PRO A 101 -3.50 11.04 1.32
CA PRO A 101 -3.16 10.23 2.48
C PRO A 101 -3.33 11.03 3.78
N VAL A 102 -4.11 10.50 4.71
CA VAL A 102 -4.39 11.12 6.02
C VAL A 102 -3.82 10.23 7.14
N PRO A 103 -2.99 10.76 8.05
CA PRO A 103 -2.49 9.98 9.19
C PRO A 103 -3.62 9.78 10.21
N VAL A 104 -3.80 8.53 10.66
CA VAL A 104 -4.83 8.15 11.64
C VAL A 104 -4.23 7.85 13.01
N ALA A 105 -3.04 7.24 13.06
CA ALA A 105 -2.34 6.99 14.31
C ALA A 105 -0.82 6.87 14.11
N PRO A 106 0.02 7.55 14.91
CA PRO A 106 1.47 7.52 14.76
C PRO A 106 2.14 6.23 15.31
N GLU A 107 1.44 5.42 16.12
CA GLU A 107 1.99 4.19 16.72
C GLU A 107 0.95 3.03 16.67
N GLY A 108 0.45 2.71 15.48
CA GLY A 108 -0.57 1.68 15.28
C GLY A 108 -0.13 0.62 14.28
N VAL A 109 -0.36 -0.66 14.58
CA VAL A 109 0.05 -1.78 13.70
C VAL A 109 -1.11 -2.53 13.04
N LEU A 110 -2.37 -2.21 13.38
CA LEU A 110 -3.55 -2.93 12.88
C LEU A 110 -4.76 -2.00 12.72
N PRO A 111 -4.95 -1.36 11.56
CA PRO A 111 -6.20 -0.67 11.28
C PRO A 111 -7.36 -1.67 11.20
N LYS A 112 -8.46 -1.35 11.87
CA LYS A 112 -9.77 -1.98 11.64
C LYS A 112 -10.83 -0.89 11.56
N TRP A 113 -11.66 -0.93 10.52
CA TRP A 113 -12.87 -0.14 10.46
C TRP A 113 -13.90 -0.74 11.43
N LEU A 114 -14.52 0.10 12.27
CA LEU A 114 -15.67 -0.28 13.07
C LEU A 114 -16.96 -0.14 12.23
N PRO A 115 -17.97 -1.00 12.46
CA PRO A 115 -19.22 -0.99 11.71
C PRO A 115 -20.04 0.28 11.88
#